data_AF-A0A0P0DA43-F1
#
_entry.id   AF-A0A0P0DA43-F1
#
_cell.length_a   1.000
_cell.length_b   1.000
_cell.length_c   1.000
_cell.angle_alpha   90.00
_cell.angle_beta   90.00
_cell.angle_gamma   90.00
#
_symmetry.space_group_name_H-M   'P 1'
#
loop_
_entity.id
_entity.type
_entity.pdbx_description
1 polymer ?
#
loop_
_entity_poly.entity_id
_entity_poly.type
_entity_poly.pdbx_seq_one_letter_code
_entity_poly.pdbx_strand_id
1 'polypeptide(L)'
;MKNTPTIQVVSKKVLMPFILVTSLFALWGFANAVTDPMVQAFKKVLELSNSEAAWVQMAFYGGYFCMALPAALFMRKFSYKVGILIGLGLYATGALLFYPAAQSESFMFFCIGLYVLTFGLAFLETAANPYILAMGAKETATQRLNLAQAFNPVGLIIGLIVAQQFVLKNLKSDDIEDFSALDEASKILIKTTDLMVIRNPYVILGLVLIGVFVLFLVSKMPQSKDEGEMPSIGDTFAILAKNNKYVLGVVAQILYVGGQIMCWTYIYQYAEGIGVDSVTAGYYQLVAFILFTVGRAFGTYLLRFLSSGKLLMSFALATVASALGTMFIQGIGGLYCLVAISFFMSLMFPTIYGIALGDLTEEQSKVGSAGLVMAIVGGALMPKLQGMIIDVGGNGVADTKIMGVSEVNFSFILPLLCFLYIAWYGFRVFRKHETVDDVLHNA
;
A
#
# COMPACT_ATOMS: atom_id res chain seq x y z
N MET A 1 -11.57 22.77 -35.55
CA MET A 1 -11.45 22.04 -34.28
C MET A 1 -12.76 21.27 -34.08
N LYS A 2 -12.79 19.98 -34.38
CA LYS A 2 -13.97 19.14 -34.10
C LYS A 2 -14.04 18.94 -32.59
N ASN A 3 -15.19 19.26 -31.98
CA ASN A 3 -15.48 18.94 -30.59
C ASN A 3 -15.53 17.41 -30.43
N THR A 4 -14.37 16.79 -30.19
CA THR A 4 -14.32 15.41 -29.71
C THR A 4 -14.97 15.41 -28.33
N PRO A 5 -16.06 14.64 -28.10
CA PRO A 5 -16.71 14.63 -26.81
C PRO A 5 -15.70 14.16 -25.75
N THR A 6 -15.38 15.03 -24.78
CA THR A 6 -14.53 14.66 -23.64
C THR A 6 -15.16 13.48 -22.93
N ILE A 7 -14.54 12.30 -23.06
CA ILE A 7 -14.97 11.08 -22.37
C ILE A 7 -14.94 11.37 -20.88
N GLN A 8 -16.11 11.28 -20.24
CA GLN A 8 -16.21 11.56 -18.80
C GLN A 8 -15.44 10.51 -18.02
N VAL A 9 -14.58 10.97 -17.10
CA VAL A 9 -13.80 10.08 -16.21
C VAL A 9 -14.76 9.26 -15.36
N VAL A 10 -15.78 9.87 -14.76
CA VAL A 10 -16.84 9.17 -14.00
C VAL A 10 -18.19 9.65 -14.49
N SER A 11 -19.04 8.74 -14.98
CA SER A 11 -20.39 9.09 -15.42
C SER A 11 -21.35 9.23 -14.24
N LYS A 12 -22.39 10.08 -14.36
CA LYS A 12 -23.41 10.26 -13.31
C LYS A 12 -24.12 8.95 -12.92
N LYS A 13 -24.20 7.97 -13.83
CA LYS A 13 -24.83 6.66 -13.58
C LYS A 13 -24.02 5.78 -12.62
N VAL A 14 -22.69 5.91 -12.60
CA VAL A 14 -21.78 5.09 -11.77
C VAL A 14 -21.17 5.87 -10.60
N LEU A 15 -21.56 7.13 -10.41
CA LEU A 15 -20.98 8.02 -9.41
C LEU A 15 -21.13 7.49 -7.98
N MET A 16 -22.31 6.97 -7.61
CA MET A 16 -22.54 6.43 -6.27
C MET A 16 -21.68 5.18 -5.98
N PRO A 17 -21.65 4.15 -6.85
CA PRO A 17 -20.69 3.05 -6.75
C PRO A 17 -19.23 3.51 -6.69
N PHE A 18 -18.86 4.51 -7.50
CA PHE A 18 -17.51 5.06 -7.52
C PHE A 18 -17.12 5.70 -6.18
N ILE A 19 -18.00 6.53 -5.59
CA ILE A 19 -17.76 7.17 -4.28
C ILE A 19 -17.62 6.11 -3.19
N LEU A 20 -18.50 5.10 -3.18
CA LEU A 20 -18.45 4.02 -2.18
C LEU A 20 -17.16 3.21 -2.27
N VAL A 21 -16.70 2.87 -3.47
CA VAL A 21 -15.45 2.14 -3.64
C VAL A 21 -14.24 3.04 -3.38
N THR A 22 -14.35 4.33 -3.69
CA THR A 22 -13.33 5.34 -3.36
C THR A 22 -13.12 5.46 -1.85
N SER A 23 -14.20 5.41 -1.05
CA SER A 23 -14.06 5.47 0.41
C SER A 23 -13.34 4.25 1.00
N LEU A 24 -13.42 3.08 0.34
CA LEU A 24 -12.65 1.89 0.75
C LEU A 24 -11.14 2.15 0.69
N PHE A 25 -10.66 2.88 -0.32
CA PHE A 25 -9.24 3.21 -0.43
C PHE A 25 -8.75 4.09 0.71
N ALA A 26 -9.58 5.01 1.20
CA ALA A 26 -9.28 5.81 2.39
C ALA A 26 -9.27 4.96 3.67
N LEU A 27 -10.26 4.07 3.85
CA LEU A 27 -10.34 3.18 5.02
C LEU A 27 -9.17 2.20 5.08
N TRP A 28 -8.71 1.74 3.93
CA TRP A 28 -7.53 0.88 3.85
C TRP A 28 -6.24 1.68 4.09
N GLY A 29 -6.11 2.89 3.54
CA GLY A 29 -4.99 3.78 3.88
C GLY A 29 -4.90 4.03 5.37
N PHE A 30 -6.04 4.28 6.02
CA PHE A 30 -6.13 4.40 7.48
C PHE A 30 -5.64 3.13 8.18
N ALA A 31 -6.12 1.96 7.75
CA ALA A 31 -5.69 0.65 8.29
C ALA A 31 -4.17 0.52 8.32
N ASN A 32 -3.54 0.69 7.16
CA ASN A 32 -2.12 0.44 6.99
C ASN A 32 -1.29 1.37 7.88
N ALA A 33 -1.63 2.65 7.92
CA ALA A 33 -0.91 3.63 8.74
C ALA A 33 -1.06 3.39 10.25
N VAL A 34 -2.19 2.80 10.66
CA VAL A 34 -2.47 2.48 12.06
C VAL A 34 -1.83 1.16 12.47
N THR A 35 -1.69 0.21 11.55
CA THR A 35 -1.15 -1.12 11.85
C THR A 35 0.31 -1.08 12.30
N ASP A 36 1.21 -0.43 11.57
CA ASP A 36 2.64 -0.51 11.87
C ASP A 36 3.02 0.03 13.27
N PRO A 37 2.57 1.23 13.69
CA PRO A 37 2.84 1.73 15.04
C PRO A 37 2.25 0.81 16.13
N MET A 38 1.09 0.21 15.85
CA MET A 38 0.41 -0.64 16.83
C MET A 38 1.10 -1.99 16.98
N VAL A 39 1.63 -2.57 15.90
CA VAL A 39 2.49 -3.76 15.98
C VAL A 39 3.73 -3.48 16.84
N GLN A 40 4.36 -2.31 16.67
CA GLN A 40 5.52 -1.93 17.52
C GLN A 40 5.13 -1.73 18.98
N ALA A 41 4.01 -1.06 19.24
CA ALA A 41 3.47 -0.91 20.59
C ALA A 41 3.19 -2.27 21.24
N PHE A 42 2.57 -3.20 20.52
CA PHE A 42 2.35 -4.57 21.00
C PHE A 42 3.65 -5.32 21.26
N LYS A 43 4.66 -5.19 20.39
CA LYS A 43 5.98 -5.78 20.61
C LYS A 43 6.59 -5.31 21.94
N LYS A 44 6.48 -4.02 22.24
CA LYS A 44 6.98 -3.44 23.49
C LYS A 44 6.17 -3.92 24.70
N VAL A 45 4.84 -3.85 24.63
CA VAL A 45 3.94 -4.19 25.75
C VAL A 45 3.98 -5.68 26.09
N LEU A 46 4.06 -6.57 25.09
CA LEU A 46 4.11 -8.01 25.28
C LEU A 46 5.54 -8.56 25.39
N GLU A 47 6.57 -7.70 25.39
CA GLU A 47 7.99 -8.06 25.49
C GLU A 47 8.40 -9.15 24.48
N LEU A 48 7.89 -9.03 23.25
CA LEU A 48 8.06 -10.05 22.21
C LEU A 48 9.50 -10.10 21.71
N SER A 49 9.98 -11.32 21.46
CA SER A 49 11.24 -11.55 20.77
C SER A 49 11.21 -11.00 19.33
N ASN A 50 12.40 -10.74 18.77
CA ASN A 50 12.51 -10.32 17.36
C ASN A 50 11.91 -11.35 16.39
N SER A 51 11.97 -12.64 16.74
CA SER A 51 11.35 -13.72 15.97
C SER A 51 9.82 -13.62 15.96
N GLU A 52 9.20 -13.32 17.11
CA GLU A 52 7.74 -13.14 17.22
C GLU A 52 7.27 -11.88 16.48
N ALA A 53 8.02 -10.78 16.54
CA ALA A 53 7.72 -9.58 15.75
C ALA A 53 7.78 -9.85 14.23
N ALA A 54 8.70 -10.71 13.79
CA ALA A 54 8.78 -11.13 12.38
C ALA A 54 7.55 -11.96 11.96
N TRP A 55 6.98 -12.78 12.86
CA TRP A 55 5.74 -13.51 12.59
C TRP A 55 4.53 -12.58 12.38
N VAL A 56 4.48 -11.44 13.06
CA VAL A 56 3.42 -10.44 12.85
C VAL A 56 3.48 -9.87 11.44
N GLN A 57 4.68 -9.50 10.99
CA GLN A 57 4.89 -9.03 9.61
C GLN A 57 4.59 -10.12 8.58
N MET A 58 5.02 -11.36 8.85
CA MET A 58 4.71 -12.50 8.00
C MET A 58 3.19 -12.75 7.93
N ALA A 59 2.46 -12.62 9.03
CA ALA A 59 1.01 -12.73 9.02
C ALA A 59 0.41 -11.62 8.14
N PHE A 60 0.83 -10.37 8.33
CA PHE A 60 0.29 -9.25 7.58
C PHE A 60 0.47 -9.42 6.06
N TYR A 61 1.71 -9.63 5.60
CA TYR A 61 2.00 -9.75 4.18
C TYR A 61 1.65 -11.13 3.60
N GLY A 62 1.74 -12.19 4.41
CA GLY A 62 1.31 -13.53 4.05
C GLY A 62 -0.20 -13.60 3.80
N GLY A 63 -0.98 -12.79 4.51
CA GLY A 63 -2.42 -12.70 4.28
C GLY A 63 -2.79 -12.16 2.91
N TYR A 64 -2.08 -11.10 2.46
CA TYR A 64 -2.20 -10.59 1.10
C TYR A 64 -1.88 -11.64 0.04
N PHE A 65 -0.76 -12.33 0.20
CA PHE A 65 -0.31 -13.34 -0.76
C PHE A 65 -1.28 -14.53 -0.84
N CYS A 66 -1.65 -15.11 0.30
CA CYS A 66 -2.46 -16.32 0.36
C CYS A 66 -3.90 -16.11 -0.11
N MET A 67 -4.51 -14.96 0.21
CA MET A 67 -5.95 -14.75 -0.07
C MET A 67 -6.25 -14.00 -1.35
N ALA A 68 -5.28 -13.36 -1.99
CA ALA A 68 -5.50 -12.67 -3.28
C ALA A 68 -6.06 -13.62 -4.35
N LEU A 69 -5.49 -14.82 -4.50
CA LEU A 69 -5.97 -15.79 -5.49
C LEU A 69 -7.36 -16.36 -5.13
N PRO A 70 -7.62 -16.87 -3.92
CA PRO A 70 -8.97 -17.23 -3.48
C PRO A 70 -9.98 -16.10 -3.70
N ALA A 71 -9.64 -14.85 -3.38
CA ALA A 71 -10.51 -13.70 -3.59
C ALA A 71 -10.87 -13.54 -5.07
N ALA A 72 -9.89 -13.59 -5.97
CA ALA A 72 -10.12 -13.53 -7.42
C ALA A 72 -11.04 -14.65 -7.91
N LEU A 73 -10.83 -15.88 -7.45
CA LEU A 73 -11.67 -17.03 -7.82
C LEU A 73 -13.12 -16.86 -7.34
N PHE A 74 -13.31 -16.36 -6.11
CA PHE A 74 -14.65 -16.04 -5.60
C PHE A 74 -15.34 -14.95 -6.41
N MET A 75 -14.62 -13.89 -6.78
CA MET A 75 -15.19 -12.80 -7.59
C MET A 75 -15.53 -13.22 -9.00
N ARG A 76 -14.75 -14.14 -9.57
CA ARG A 76 -15.03 -14.77 -10.88
C ARG A 76 -16.34 -15.55 -10.84
N LYS A 77 -16.54 -16.36 -9.79
CA LYS A 77 -17.76 -17.16 -9.62
C LYS A 77 -19.01 -16.33 -9.30
N PHE A 78 -18.84 -15.27 -8.51
CA PHE A 78 -19.95 -14.44 -8.05
C PHE A 78 -19.90 -13.05 -8.69
N SER A 79 -19.28 -12.08 -8.02
CA SER A 79 -19.13 -10.72 -8.52
C SER A 79 -18.18 -9.88 -7.65
N TYR A 80 -17.76 -8.71 -8.15
CA TYR A 80 -17.01 -7.73 -7.37
C TYR A 80 -17.72 -7.30 -6.08
N LYS A 81 -19.05 -7.07 -6.13
CA LYS A 81 -19.82 -6.68 -4.94
C LYS A 81 -19.72 -7.73 -3.83
N VAL A 82 -19.83 -9.02 -4.18
CA VAL A 82 -19.71 -10.11 -3.22
C VAL A 82 -18.29 -10.16 -2.65
N GLY A 83 -17.26 -9.96 -3.48
CA GLY A 83 -15.87 -9.87 -3.03
C GLY A 83 -15.66 -8.73 -2.01
N ILE A 84 -16.20 -7.55 -2.29
CA ILE A 84 -16.13 -6.39 -1.38
C ILE A 84 -16.83 -6.67 -0.05
N LEU A 85 -18.03 -7.28 -0.07
CA LEU A 85 -18.77 -7.60 1.15
C LEU A 85 -18.01 -8.61 2.02
N ILE A 86 -17.48 -9.68 1.42
CA ILE A 86 -16.64 -10.65 2.15
C ILE A 86 -15.41 -9.96 2.73
N GLY A 87 -14.75 -9.12 1.94
CA GLY A 87 -13.59 -8.35 2.39
C GLY A 87 -13.89 -7.45 3.58
N LEU A 88 -14.97 -6.67 3.52
CA LEU A 88 -15.42 -5.82 4.63
C LEU A 88 -15.80 -6.63 5.87
N GLY A 89 -16.45 -7.79 5.70
CA GLY A 89 -16.82 -8.66 6.80
C GLY A 89 -15.60 -9.24 7.51
N LEU A 90 -14.64 -9.79 6.75
CA LEU A 90 -13.38 -10.32 7.28
C LEU A 90 -12.57 -9.21 7.95
N TYR A 91 -12.50 -8.03 7.33
CA TYR A 91 -11.79 -6.89 7.88
C TYR A 91 -12.40 -6.43 9.21
N ALA A 92 -13.72 -6.24 9.27
CA ALA A 92 -14.41 -5.88 10.52
C ALA A 92 -14.22 -6.96 11.59
N THR A 93 -14.29 -8.23 11.22
CA THR A 93 -14.10 -9.36 12.16
C THR A 93 -12.68 -9.37 12.72
N GLY A 94 -11.67 -9.24 11.85
CA GLY A 94 -10.27 -9.15 12.25
C GLY A 94 -10.01 -8.00 13.20
N ALA A 95 -10.57 -6.81 12.92
CA ALA A 95 -10.45 -5.65 13.79
C ALA A 95 -11.14 -5.85 15.15
N LEU A 96 -12.32 -6.48 15.19
CA LEU A 96 -13.04 -6.77 16.44
C LEU A 96 -12.38 -7.87 17.28
N LEU A 97 -11.63 -8.80 16.67
CA LEU A 97 -10.83 -9.81 17.38
C LEU A 97 -9.72 -9.21 18.24
N PHE A 98 -9.35 -7.93 18.05
CA PHE A 98 -8.42 -7.24 18.94
C PHE A 98 -9.03 -7.02 20.34
N TYR A 99 -10.37 -7.00 20.46
CA TYR A 99 -11.03 -6.91 21.77
C TYR A 99 -10.74 -8.11 22.68
N PRO A 100 -11.04 -9.36 22.28
CA PRO A 100 -10.67 -10.53 23.09
C PRO A 100 -9.16 -10.74 23.17
N ALA A 101 -8.37 -10.34 22.15
CA ALA A 101 -6.91 -10.41 22.21
C ALA A 101 -6.34 -9.52 23.33
N ALA A 102 -6.83 -8.28 23.46
CA ALA A 102 -6.42 -7.37 24.51
C ALA A 102 -6.87 -7.84 25.91
N GLN A 103 -8.05 -8.45 26.04
CA GLN A 103 -8.55 -8.97 27.31
C GLN A 103 -7.83 -10.24 27.78
N SER A 104 -7.42 -11.10 26.85
CA SER A 104 -6.69 -12.35 27.15
C SER A 104 -5.17 -12.16 27.21
N GLU A 105 -4.68 -10.95 26.92
CA GLU A 105 -3.25 -10.61 26.80
C GLU A 105 -2.47 -11.59 25.91
N SER A 106 -3.16 -12.22 24.95
CA SER A 106 -2.62 -13.32 24.16
C SER A 106 -2.10 -12.84 22.81
N PHE A 107 -0.79 -13.00 22.63
CA PHE A 107 -0.12 -12.72 21.37
C PHE A 107 -0.70 -13.51 20.17
N MET A 108 -1.13 -14.76 20.40
CA MET A 108 -1.67 -15.61 19.34
C MET A 108 -3.04 -15.11 18.85
N PHE A 109 -3.92 -14.65 19.76
CA PHE A 109 -5.19 -14.04 19.37
C PHE A 109 -4.98 -12.75 18.56
N PHE A 110 -3.97 -11.96 18.93
CA PHE A 110 -3.58 -10.78 18.17
C PHE A 110 -3.12 -11.13 16.75
N CYS A 111 -2.22 -12.11 16.62
CA CYS A 111 -1.74 -12.57 15.31
C CYS A 111 -2.88 -13.10 14.43
N ILE A 112 -3.81 -13.89 14.99
CA ILE A 112 -4.98 -14.39 14.26
C ILE A 112 -5.88 -13.23 13.83
N GLY A 113 -6.15 -12.27 14.72
CA GLY A 113 -6.95 -11.08 14.41
C GLY A 113 -6.34 -10.27 13.26
N LEU A 114 -5.03 -10.03 13.31
CA LEU A 114 -4.29 -9.34 12.26
C LEU A 114 -4.32 -10.13 10.94
N TYR A 115 -4.16 -11.46 10.99
CA TYR A 115 -4.21 -12.31 9.81
C TYR A 115 -5.58 -12.27 9.13
N VAL A 116 -6.67 -12.42 9.89
CA VAL A 116 -8.05 -12.31 9.38
C VAL A 116 -8.33 -10.91 8.83
N LEU A 117 -7.83 -9.87 9.48
CA LEU A 117 -7.91 -8.49 9.00
C LEU A 117 -7.25 -8.36 7.62
N THR A 118 -6.04 -8.90 7.45
CA THR A 118 -5.32 -8.83 6.16
C THR A 118 -5.98 -9.65 5.06
N PHE A 119 -6.69 -10.73 5.39
CA PHE A 119 -7.54 -11.42 4.42
C PHE A 119 -8.64 -10.52 3.89
N GLY A 120 -9.27 -9.74 4.79
CA GLY A 120 -10.26 -8.74 4.41
C GLY A 120 -9.69 -7.69 3.47
N LEU A 121 -8.50 -7.15 3.79
CA LEU A 121 -7.80 -6.21 2.92
C LEU A 121 -7.48 -6.82 1.55
N ALA A 122 -6.95 -8.04 1.49
CA ALA A 122 -6.66 -8.74 0.24
C ALA A 122 -7.89 -8.89 -0.67
N PHE A 123 -9.06 -9.20 -0.10
CA PHE A 123 -10.33 -9.24 -0.84
C PHE A 123 -10.72 -7.86 -1.39
N LEU A 124 -10.63 -6.82 -0.55
CA LEU A 124 -10.98 -5.46 -0.95
C LEU A 124 -10.07 -4.95 -2.06
N GLU A 125 -8.77 -5.19 -1.95
CA GLU A 125 -7.77 -4.87 -2.95
C GLU A 125 -8.04 -5.55 -4.29
N THR A 126 -8.23 -6.87 -4.23
CA THR A 126 -8.41 -7.69 -5.42
C THR A 126 -9.73 -7.34 -6.13
N ALA A 127 -10.71 -6.78 -5.40
CA ALA A 127 -12.01 -6.37 -5.92
C ALA A 127 -12.07 -4.92 -6.40
N ALA A 128 -11.66 -3.98 -5.55
CA ALA A 128 -11.91 -2.54 -5.74
C ALA A 128 -11.14 -1.98 -6.93
N ASN A 129 -9.86 -2.37 -7.08
CA ASN A 129 -9.00 -1.88 -8.17
C ASN A 129 -9.57 -2.24 -9.56
N PRO A 130 -9.79 -3.53 -9.90
CA PRO A 130 -10.34 -3.88 -11.21
C PRO A 130 -11.79 -3.41 -11.41
N TYR A 131 -12.59 -3.32 -10.33
CA TYR A 131 -13.95 -2.79 -10.44
C TYR A 131 -13.98 -1.30 -10.85
N ILE A 132 -13.06 -0.47 -10.32
CA ILE A 132 -12.91 0.94 -10.75
C ILE A 132 -12.44 1.05 -12.20
N LEU A 133 -11.53 0.17 -12.62
CA LEU A 133 -11.10 0.10 -14.02
C LEU A 133 -12.27 -0.26 -14.94
N ALA A 134 -13.16 -1.18 -14.53
CA ALA A 134 -14.30 -1.64 -15.33
C ALA A 134 -15.52 -0.70 -15.34
N MET A 135 -15.63 0.27 -14.42
CA MET A 135 -16.82 1.12 -14.23
C MET A 135 -17.12 2.14 -15.37
N GLY A 136 -16.34 2.17 -16.44
CA GLY A 136 -16.54 3.14 -17.53
C GLY A 136 -15.68 2.85 -18.76
N ALA A 137 -15.45 3.87 -19.59
CA ALA A 137 -14.68 3.77 -20.81
C ALA A 137 -13.24 3.32 -20.55
N LYS A 138 -12.65 2.48 -21.41
CA LYS A 138 -11.32 1.89 -21.20
C LYS A 138 -10.22 2.95 -21.21
N GLU A 139 -10.39 3.99 -22.02
CA GLU A 139 -9.43 5.08 -22.23
C GLU A 139 -9.17 5.88 -20.95
N THR A 140 -10.20 6.04 -20.11
CA THR A 140 -10.09 6.78 -18.83
C THR A 140 -9.95 5.86 -17.62
N ALA A 141 -9.75 4.55 -17.81
CA ALA A 141 -9.70 3.57 -16.72
C ALA A 141 -8.55 3.85 -15.74
N THR A 142 -7.31 4.00 -16.22
CA THR A 142 -6.15 4.31 -15.37
C THR A 142 -6.33 5.63 -14.62
N GLN A 143 -6.96 6.62 -15.27
CA GLN A 143 -7.25 7.91 -14.65
C GLN A 143 -8.31 7.79 -13.55
N ARG A 144 -9.38 7.01 -13.75
CA ARG A 144 -10.39 6.71 -12.71
C ARG A 144 -9.75 6.06 -11.50
N LEU A 145 -8.89 5.06 -11.73
CA LEU A 145 -8.21 4.36 -10.66
C LEU A 145 -7.31 5.30 -9.85
N ASN A 146 -6.53 6.13 -10.52
CA ASN A 146 -5.70 7.15 -9.88
C ASN A 146 -6.54 8.15 -9.07
N LEU A 147 -7.69 8.59 -9.59
CA LEU A 147 -8.61 9.48 -8.88
C LEU A 147 -9.19 8.85 -7.62
N ALA A 148 -9.63 7.59 -7.69
CA ALA A 148 -10.13 6.87 -6.52
C ALA A 148 -9.02 6.67 -5.47
N GLN A 149 -7.83 6.29 -5.93
CA GLN A 149 -6.64 6.11 -5.10
C GLN A 149 -6.10 7.43 -4.55
N ALA A 150 -6.50 8.61 -5.03
CA ALA A 150 -6.12 9.90 -4.45
C ALA A 150 -6.62 10.08 -3.01
N PHE A 151 -7.62 9.30 -2.59
CA PHE A 151 -8.16 9.30 -1.23
C PHE A 151 -7.42 8.34 -0.29
N ASN A 152 -6.65 7.39 -0.82
CA ASN A 152 -5.85 6.47 0.01
C ASN A 152 -4.81 7.21 0.88
N PRO A 153 -4.03 8.18 0.35
CA PRO A 153 -3.09 8.97 1.15
C PRO A 153 -3.74 9.81 2.25
N VAL A 154 -4.96 10.30 2.00
CA VAL A 154 -5.75 10.99 3.02
C VAL A 154 -6.03 10.05 4.20
N GLY A 155 -6.36 8.78 3.90
CA GLY A 155 -6.46 7.72 4.88
C GLY A 155 -5.16 7.50 5.67
N LEU A 156 -4.01 7.42 4.98
CA LEU A 156 -2.70 7.26 5.63
C LEU A 156 -2.39 8.42 6.60
N ILE A 157 -2.67 9.66 6.22
CA ILE A 157 -2.45 10.84 7.07
C ILE A 157 -3.34 10.78 8.31
N ILE A 158 -4.64 10.53 8.14
CA ILE A 158 -5.57 10.43 9.27
C ILE A 158 -5.18 9.27 10.18
N GLY A 159 -4.80 8.12 9.60
CA GLY A 159 -4.36 6.95 10.34
C GLY A 159 -3.11 7.22 11.17
N LEU A 160 -2.09 7.86 10.57
CA LEU A 160 -0.87 8.23 11.28
C LEU A 160 -1.14 9.21 12.43
N ILE A 161 -1.97 10.23 12.21
CA ILE A 161 -2.35 11.18 13.26
C ILE A 161 -3.09 10.46 14.39
N VAL A 162 -4.01 9.55 14.06
CA VAL A 162 -4.73 8.77 15.07
C VAL A 162 -3.77 7.88 15.86
N ALA A 163 -2.88 7.16 15.18
CA ALA A 163 -1.87 6.33 15.83
C ALA A 163 -0.95 7.15 16.74
N GLN A 164 -0.45 8.29 16.28
CA GLN A 164 0.44 9.14 17.09
C GLN A 164 -0.27 9.78 18.29
N GLN A 165 -1.44 10.38 18.08
CA GLN A 165 -2.10 11.18 19.13
C GLN A 165 -2.93 10.35 20.10
N PHE A 166 -3.55 9.26 19.63
CA PHE A 166 -4.46 8.46 20.44
C PHE A 166 -3.84 7.16 20.93
N VAL A 167 -2.82 6.64 20.25
CA VAL A 167 -2.11 5.42 20.68
C VAL A 167 -0.79 5.79 21.34
N LEU A 168 0.22 6.17 20.54
CA LEU A 168 1.61 6.28 21.02
C LEU A 168 1.76 7.24 22.21
N LYS A 169 1.15 8.43 22.14
CA LYS A 169 1.20 9.41 23.26
C LYS A 169 0.51 8.96 24.55
N ASN A 170 -0.35 7.94 24.50
CA ASN A 170 -1.09 7.46 25.65
C ASN A 170 -0.57 6.10 26.16
N LEU A 171 0.53 5.59 25.59
CA LEU A 171 1.20 4.39 26.07
C LEU A 171 2.05 4.73 27.29
N LYS A 172 1.68 4.20 28.45
CA LYS A 172 2.43 4.41 29.70
C LYS A 172 3.75 3.64 29.71
N SER A 173 3.89 2.60 28.89
CA SER A 173 5.16 1.88 28.70
C SER A 173 6.23 2.71 27.99
N ASP A 174 5.89 3.80 27.31
CA ASP A 174 6.86 4.69 26.67
C ASP A 174 7.53 5.66 27.65
N ASP A 175 6.87 5.98 28.77
CA ASP A 175 7.38 6.87 29.81
C ASP A 175 8.32 6.19 30.81
N ILE A 176 8.61 4.90 30.64
CA ILE A 176 9.38 4.08 31.60
C ILE A 176 10.65 3.58 30.93
N GLU A 177 11.80 4.06 31.39
CA GLU A 177 13.13 3.72 30.85
C GLU A 177 13.47 2.23 30.99
N ASP A 178 13.09 1.61 32.10
CA ASP A 178 13.26 0.16 32.31
C ASP A 178 11.95 -0.50 32.73
N PHE A 179 11.13 -0.81 31.71
CA PHE A 179 9.88 -1.54 31.90
C PHE A 179 10.09 -2.92 32.53
N SER A 180 11.27 -3.53 32.30
CA SER A 180 11.60 -4.87 32.78
C SER A 180 11.97 -4.91 34.27
N ALA A 181 12.36 -3.78 34.85
CA ALA A 181 12.66 -3.64 36.28
C ALA A 181 11.44 -3.38 37.17
N LEU A 182 10.27 -3.13 36.59
CA LEU A 182 9.03 -2.92 37.35
C LEU A 182 8.58 -4.18 38.10
N ASP A 183 7.92 -3.97 39.24
CA ASP A 183 7.23 -5.05 39.95
C ASP A 183 6.11 -5.66 39.09
N GLU A 184 5.81 -6.93 39.35
CA GLU A 184 4.88 -7.72 38.54
C GLU A 184 3.46 -7.14 38.52
N ALA A 185 3.02 -6.48 39.60
CA ALA A 185 1.69 -5.87 39.69
C ALA A 185 1.61 -4.57 38.87
N SER A 186 2.65 -3.73 38.92
CA SER A 186 2.77 -2.52 38.09
C SER A 186 2.88 -2.87 36.60
N LYS A 187 3.62 -3.93 36.26
CA LYS A 187 3.69 -4.44 34.88
C LYS A 187 2.33 -4.86 34.35
N ILE A 188 1.57 -5.65 35.12
CA ILE A 188 0.23 -6.09 34.72
C ILE A 188 -0.69 -4.87 34.51
N LEU A 189 -0.69 -3.91 35.44
CA LEU A 189 -1.53 -2.71 35.33
C LEU A 189 -1.21 -1.87 34.08
N ILE A 190 0.08 -1.69 33.78
CA ILE A 190 0.52 -0.94 32.59
C ILE A 190 0.23 -1.72 31.32
N LYS A 191 0.49 -3.04 31.28
CA LYS A 191 0.14 -3.91 30.14
C LYS A 191 -1.35 -3.81 29.84
N THR A 192 -2.23 -3.99 30.84
CA THR A 192 -3.67 -3.87 30.66
C THR A 192 -4.09 -2.48 30.18
N THR A 193 -3.48 -1.41 30.70
CA THR A 193 -3.80 -0.02 30.29
C THR A 193 -3.40 0.23 28.84
N ASP A 194 -2.18 -0.14 28.46
CA ASP A 194 -1.65 0.07 27.11
C ASP A 194 -2.39 -0.80 26.09
N LEU A 195 -2.72 -2.03 26.44
CA LEU A 195 -3.54 -2.91 25.60
C LEU A 195 -4.93 -2.32 25.34
N MET A 196 -5.54 -1.62 26.29
CA MET A 196 -6.81 -0.92 26.06
C MET A 196 -6.67 0.28 25.11
N VAL A 197 -5.58 1.04 25.25
CA VAL A 197 -5.25 2.17 24.35
C VAL A 197 -5.09 1.67 22.92
N ILE A 198 -4.41 0.53 22.73
CA ILE A 198 -4.21 -0.07 21.41
C ILE A 198 -5.50 -0.73 20.89
N ARG A 199 -6.32 -1.34 21.75
CA ARG A 199 -7.57 -1.98 21.33
C ARG A 199 -8.59 -0.98 20.75
N ASN A 200 -8.75 0.18 21.37
CA ASN A 200 -9.88 1.07 21.09
C ASN A 200 -9.95 1.55 19.62
N PRO A 201 -8.86 1.99 18.97
CA PRO A 201 -8.88 2.35 17.55
C PRO A 201 -9.33 1.20 16.63
N TYR A 202 -8.91 -0.05 16.90
CA TYR A 202 -9.32 -1.21 16.11
C TYR A 202 -10.80 -1.55 16.28
N VAL A 203 -11.33 -1.44 17.50
CA VAL A 203 -12.77 -1.67 17.73
C VAL A 203 -13.60 -0.59 17.03
N ILE A 204 -13.20 0.68 17.13
CA ILE A 204 -13.87 1.78 16.41
C ILE A 204 -13.82 1.54 14.90
N LEU A 205 -12.66 1.16 14.38
CA LEU A 205 -12.48 0.80 12.97
C LEU A 205 -13.42 -0.35 12.56
N GLY A 206 -13.51 -1.42 13.36
CA GLY A 206 -14.42 -2.53 13.12
C GLY A 206 -15.88 -2.10 13.03
N LEU A 207 -16.33 -1.21 13.93
CA LEU A 207 -17.69 -0.66 13.90
C LEU A 207 -17.95 0.23 12.68
N VAL A 208 -16.98 1.06 12.29
CA VAL A 208 -17.06 1.88 11.06
C VAL A 208 -17.16 0.97 9.83
N LEU A 209 -16.36 -0.10 9.78
CA LEU A 209 -16.38 -1.08 8.68
C LEU A 209 -17.72 -1.82 8.58
N ILE A 210 -18.38 -2.12 9.71
CA ILE A 210 -19.74 -2.68 9.71
C ILE A 210 -20.74 -1.68 9.12
N GLY A 211 -20.63 -0.40 9.48
CA GLY A 211 -21.45 0.66 8.88
C GLY A 211 -21.28 0.72 7.35
N VAL A 212 -20.03 0.66 6.89
CA VAL A 212 -19.70 0.63 5.46
C VAL A 212 -20.19 -0.65 4.79
N PHE A 213 -20.08 -1.80 5.45
CA PHE A 213 -20.63 -3.07 4.98
C PHE A 213 -22.13 -2.98 4.73
N VAL A 214 -22.89 -2.38 5.66
CA VAL A 214 -24.34 -2.17 5.50
C VAL A 214 -24.64 -1.25 4.30
N LEU A 215 -23.86 -0.18 4.11
CA LEU A 215 -24.00 0.72 2.95
C LEU A 215 -23.77 -0.03 1.62
N PHE A 216 -22.77 -0.89 1.54
CA PHE A 216 -22.52 -1.73 0.35
C PHE A 216 -23.63 -2.76 0.13
N LEU A 217 -24.19 -3.30 1.20
CA LEU A 217 -25.27 -4.28 1.12
C LEU A 217 -26.51 -3.68 0.45
N VAL A 218 -26.91 -2.47 0.86
CA VAL A 218 -28.09 -1.76 0.31
C VAL A 218 -27.83 -1.09 -1.04
N SER A 219 -26.57 -0.78 -1.37
CA SER A 219 -26.23 -0.10 -2.63
C SER A 219 -26.32 -1.04 -3.84
N LYS A 220 -26.95 -0.57 -4.93
CA LYS A 220 -26.98 -1.30 -6.20
C LYS A 220 -25.69 -1.02 -6.97
N MET A 221 -24.92 -2.06 -7.23
CA MET A 221 -23.68 -1.99 -8.00
C MET A 221 -23.91 -2.57 -9.39
N PRO A 222 -23.79 -1.76 -10.47
CA PRO A 222 -23.90 -2.26 -11.82
C PRO A 222 -22.77 -3.27 -12.09
N GLN A 223 -23.13 -4.41 -12.67
CA GLN A 223 -22.18 -5.42 -13.11
C GLN A 223 -22.26 -5.53 -14.61
N SER A 224 -21.12 -5.40 -15.28
CA SER A 224 -20.98 -5.82 -16.66
C SER A 224 -20.77 -7.33 -16.61
N LYS A 225 -21.80 -8.12 -16.90
CA LYS A 225 -21.56 -9.53 -17.21
C LYS A 225 -21.18 -9.59 -18.67
N ASP A 226 -19.95 -10.01 -18.97
CA ASP A 226 -19.59 -10.42 -20.33
C ASP A 226 -20.54 -11.57 -20.72
N GLU A 227 -21.24 -11.44 -21.86
CA GLU A 227 -22.23 -12.42 -22.35
C GLU A 227 -21.57 -13.68 -22.96
N GLY A 228 -20.40 -14.11 -22.46
CA GLY A 228 -19.65 -15.27 -22.95
C GLY A 228 -19.56 -16.42 -21.95
N GLU A 229 -19.19 -17.61 -22.45
CA GLU A 229 -18.77 -18.70 -21.57
C GLU A 229 -17.57 -18.26 -20.73
N MET A 230 -17.62 -18.49 -19.42
CA MET A 230 -16.48 -18.24 -18.54
C MET A 230 -15.30 -19.11 -19.01
N PRO A 231 -14.15 -18.52 -19.36
CA PRO A 231 -12.99 -19.30 -19.76
C PRO A 231 -12.56 -20.26 -18.63
N SER A 232 -11.73 -21.26 -18.92
CA SER A 232 -11.11 -22.05 -17.84
C SER A 232 -10.16 -21.17 -17.03
N ILE A 233 -9.99 -21.49 -15.74
CA ILE A 233 -8.99 -20.84 -14.88
C ILE A 233 -7.59 -21.09 -15.43
N GLY A 234 -7.29 -22.32 -15.84
CA GLY A 234 -5.99 -22.69 -16.41
C GLY A 234 -5.66 -21.89 -17.67
N ASP A 235 -6.63 -21.71 -18.56
CA ASP A 235 -6.45 -20.93 -19.79
C ASP A 235 -6.22 -19.45 -19.48
N THR A 236 -6.94 -18.91 -18.48
CA THR A 236 -6.74 -17.53 -18.03
C THR A 236 -5.32 -17.32 -17.53
N PHE A 237 -4.79 -18.24 -16.72
CA PHE A 237 -3.41 -18.19 -16.26
C PHE A 237 -2.41 -18.29 -17.41
N ALA A 238 -2.63 -19.19 -18.37
CA ALA A 238 -1.75 -19.34 -19.53
C ALA A 238 -1.72 -18.07 -20.40
N ILE A 239 -2.87 -17.41 -20.58
CA ILE A 239 -2.96 -16.12 -21.30
C ILE A 239 -2.19 -15.03 -20.55
N LEU A 240 -2.40 -14.91 -19.23
CA LEU A 240 -1.71 -13.92 -18.40
C LEU A 240 -0.20 -14.13 -18.39
N ALA A 241 0.26 -15.38 -18.26
CA ALA A 241 1.68 -15.72 -18.27
C ALA A 241 2.38 -15.44 -19.62
N LYS A 242 1.64 -15.51 -20.73
CA LYS A 242 2.15 -15.13 -22.07
C LYS A 242 2.09 -13.62 -22.32
N ASN A 243 1.29 -12.88 -21.57
CA ASN A 243 1.17 -11.44 -21.71
C ASN A 243 2.37 -10.74 -21.04
N ASN A 244 3.38 -10.42 -21.84
CA ASN A 244 4.58 -9.72 -21.39
C ASN A 244 4.29 -8.38 -20.70
N LYS A 245 3.22 -7.65 -21.09
CA LYS A 245 2.85 -6.38 -20.45
C LYS A 245 2.42 -6.64 -19.00
N TYR A 246 1.55 -7.63 -18.80
CA TYR A 246 1.07 -8.05 -17.49
C TYR A 246 2.20 -8.60 -16.61
N VAL A 247 2.98 -9.58 -17.09
CA VAL A 247 4.05 -10.22 -16.29
C VAL A 247 5.09 -9.20 -15.82
N LEU A 248 5.55 -8.33 -16.72
CA LEU A 248 6.49 -7.28 -16.36
C LEU A 248 5.86 -6.25 -15.40
N GLY A 249 4.55 -6.01 -15.52
CA GLY A 249 3.78 -5.19 -14.60
C GLY A 249 3.67 -5.78 -13.20
N VAL A 250 3.49 -7.10 -13.06
CA VAL A 250 3.51 -7.78 -11.75
C VAL A 250 4.88 -7.63 -11.09
N VAL A 251 5.98 -7.81 -11.84
CA VAL A 251 7.33 -7.56 -11.31
C VAL A 251 7.53 -6.09 -10.95
N ALA A 252 7.05 -5.15 -11.78
CA ALA A 252 7.10 -3.72 -11.47
C ALA A 252 6.35 -3.40 -10.18
N GLN A 253 5.23 -4.08 -9.95
CA GLN A 253 4.41 -3.93 -8.75
C GLN A 253 5.14 -4.44 -7.49
N ILE A 254 5.81 -5.60 -7.57
CA ILE A 254 6.63 -6.14 -6.46
C ILE A 254 7.71 -5.12 -6.07
N LEU A 255 8.45 -4.65 -7.07
CA LEU A 255 9.54 -3.69 -6.88
C LEU A 255 9.04 -2.34 -6.41
N TYR A 256 7.87 -1.89 -6.89
CA TYR A 256 7.24 -0.65 -6.45
C TYR A 256 6.88 -0.72 -4.97
N VAL A 257 6.15 -1.76 -4.54
CA VAL A 257 5.73 -1.90 -3.14
C VAL A 257 6.96 -2.03 -2.25
N GLY A 258 7.94 -2.83 -2.67
CA GLY A 258 9.22 -2.95 -1.97
C GLY A 258 9.94 -1.60 -1.82
N GLY A 259 10.12 -0.87 -2.92
CA GLY A 259 10.74 0.46 -2.93
C GLY A 259 10.00 1.48 -2.08
N GLN A 260 8.67 1.46 -2.10
CA GLN A 260 7.82 2.35 -1.30
C GLN A 260 8.02 2.10 0.20
N ILE A 261 7.89 0.85 0.66
CA ILE A 261 8.01 0.52 2.08
C ILE A 261 9.44 0.77 2.54
N MET A 262 10.45 0.38 1.76
CA MET A 262 11.86 0.70 2.03
C MET A 262 12.09 2.20 2.26
N CYS A 263 11.59 3.06 1.36
CA CYS A 263 11.76 4.50 1.50
C CYS A 263 11.09 5.07 2.76
N TRP A 264 9.91 4.57 3.14
CA TRP A 264 9.19 5.04 4.33
C TRP A 264 9.73 4.48 5.64
N THR A 265 10.01 3.18 5.69
CA THR A 265 10.56 2.53 6.88
C THR A 265 11.88 3.19 7.29
N TYR A 266 12.79 3.39 6.32
CA TYR A 266 14.13 3.88 6.59
C TYR A 266 14.28 5.41 6.64
N ILE A 267 13.18 6.18 6.68
CA ILE A 267 13.24 7.60 7.03
C ILE A 267 13.79 7.79 8.44
N TYR A 268 13.36 6.94 9.38
CA TYR A 268 13.78 7.02 10.78
C TYR A 268 15.25 6.72 10.95
N GLN A 269 15.75 5.62 10.36
CA GLN A 269 17.15 5.24 10.43
C GLN A 269 18.05 6.23 9.69
N TYR A 270 17.60 6.79 8.56
CA TYR A 270 18.35 7.86 7.90
C TYR A 270 18.45 9.10 8.80
N ALA A 271 17.35 9.50 9.43
CA ALA A 271 17.30 10.63 10.36
C ALA A 271 18.23 10.40 11.57
N GLU A 272 18.19 9.20 12.16
CA GLU A 272 19.08 8.78 13.23
C GLU A 272 20.56 8.87 12.83
N GLY A 273 20.91 8.39 11.63
CA GLY A 273 22.28 8.43 11.12
C GLY A 273 22.85 9.84 10.89
N ILE A 274 21.98 10.86 10.83
CA ILE A 274 22.38 12.27 10.76
C ILE A 274 22.15 13.04 12.08
N GLY A 275 21.80 12.34 13.16
CA GLY A 275 21.61 12.91 14.50
C GLY A 275 20.27 13.61 14.71
N VAL A 276 19.25 13.29 13.93
CA VAL A 276 17.88 13.79 14.08
C VAL A 276 17.07 12.83 14.96
N ASP A 277 16.36 13.38 15.96
CA ASP A 277 15.56 12.58 16.89
C ASP A 277 14.31 11.94 16.23
N SER A 278 13.76 10.91 16.88
CA SER A 278 12.63 10.12 16.37
C SER A 278 11.33 10.92 16.24
N VAL A 279 11.12 11.96 17.06
CA VAL A 279 9.94 12.84 16.98
C VAL A 279 10.04 13.70 15.72
N THR A 280 11.21 14.29 15.49
CA THR A 280 11.49 15.06 14.27
C THR A 280 11.41 14.19 13.01
N ALA A 281 11.91 12.95 13.05
CA ALA A 281 11.76 11.97 11.97
C ALA A 281 10.28 11.70 11.64
N GLY A 282 9.42 11.64 12.66
CA GLY A 282 7.97 11.49 12.50
C GLY A 282 7.31 12.64 11.72
N TYR A 283 7.81 13.88 11.88
CA TYR A 283 7.34 15.01 11.06
C TYR A 283 7.77 14.87 9.60
N TYR A 284 8.97 14.35 9.32
CA TYR A 284 9.40 14.07 7.94
C TYR A 284 8.56 12.98 7.28
N GLN A 285 8.17 11.93 8.03
CA GLN A 285 7.23 10.91 7.55
C GLN A 285 5.86 11.52 7.22
N LEU A 286 5.35 12.43 8.05
CA LEU A 286 4.10 13.14 7.79
C LEU A 286 4.19 14.00 6.53
N VAL A 287 5.30 14.74 6.35
CA VAL A 287 5.56 15.51 5.13
C VAL A 287 5.63 14.61 3.91
N ALA A 288 6.25 13.43 4.01
CA ALA A 288 6.27 12.43 2.96
C ALA A 288 4.84 12.01 2.55
N PHE A 289 3.93 11.77 3.49
CA PHE A 289 2.53 11.44 3.19
C PHE A 289 1.77 12.61 2.55
N ILE A 290 2.03 13.85 2.98
CA ILE A 290 1.45 15.06 2.36
C ILE A 290 1.95 15.19 0.92
N LEU A 291 3.25 15.07 0.69
CA LEU A 291 3.85 15.08 -0.65
C LEU A 291 3.32 13.96 -1.53
N PHE A 292 3.12 12.76 -0.97
CA PHE A 292 2.51 11.64 -1.66
C PHE A 292 1.06 11.95 -2.08
N THR A 293 0.29 12.62 -1.23
CA THR A 293 -1.08 13.07 -1.53
C THR A 293 -1.08 14.10 -2.67
N VAL A 294 -0.24 15.14 -2.55
CA VAL A 294 -0.13 16.22 -3.54
C VAL A 294 0.39 15.67 -4.87
N GLY A 295 1.42 14.84 -4.83
CA GLY A 295 1.99 14.17 -5.99
C GLY A 295 0.96 13.30 -6.71
N ARG A 296 0.10 12.59 -5.96
CA ARG A 296 -0.97 11.76 -6.54
C ARG A 296 -2.02 12.62 -7.23
N ALA A 297 -2.46 13.70 -6.58
CA ALA A 297 -3.41 14.64 -7.19
C ALA A 297 -2.85 15.28 -8.46
N PHE A 298 -1.58 15.71 -8.41
CA PHE A 298 -0.88 16.28 -9.55
C PHE A 298 -0.69 15.27 -10.69
N GLY A 299 -0.21 14.06 -10.39
CA GLY A 299 -0.06 12.98 -11.37
C GLY A 299 -1.38 12.57 -12.00
N THR A 300 -2.46 12.47 -11.21
CA THR A 300 -3.81 12.17 -11.72
C THR A 300 -4.31 13.25 -12.68
N TYR A 301 -4.00 14.52 -12.42
CA TYR A 301 -4.31 15.62 -13.33
C TYR A 301 -3.50 15.51 -14.62
N LEU A 302 -2.20 15.19 -14.54
CA LEU A 302 -1.33 15.02 -15.71
C LEU A 302 -1.73 13.84 -16.62
N LEU A 303 -2.36 12.79 -16.08
CA LEU A 303 -2.94 11.69 -16.88
C LEU A 303 -4.01 12.15 -17.88
N ARG A 304 -4.50 13.40 -17.80
CA ARG A 304 -5.37 14.00 -18.82
C ARG A 304 -4.63 14.37 -20.10
N PHE A 305 -3.33 14.61 -20.02
CA PHE A 305 -2.52 15.17 -21.09
C PHE A 305 -1.38 14.24 -21.53
N LEU A 306 -1.03 13.26 -20.70
CA LEU A 306 0.08 12.35 -20.92
C LEU A 306 -0.41 10.90 -20.80
N SER A 307 0.13 10.04 -21.64
CA SER A 307 -0.12 8.61 -21.59
C SER A 307 0.41 7.98 -20.29
N SER A 308 -0.17 6.84 -19.88
CA SER A 308 0.13 6.22 -18.60
C SER A 308 1.58 5.74 -18.52
N GLY A 309 2.11 5.15 -19.60
CA GLY A 309 3.49 4.70 -19.70
C GLY A 309 4.51 5.85 -19.63
N LYS A 310 4.27 6.95 -20.35
CA LYS A 310 5.16 8.13 -20.35
C LYS A 310 5.21 8.79 -18.98
N LEU A 311 4.05 8.94 -18.33
CA LEU A 311 3.97 9.56 -17.00
C LEU A 311 4.64 8.67 -15.95
N LEU A 312 4.38 7.36 -15.98
CA LEU A 312 5.05 6.38 -15.11
C LEU A 312 6.57 6.44 -15.25
N MET A 313 7.08 6.44 -16.48
CA MET A 313 8.51 6.56 -16.76
C MET A 313 9.10 7.86 -16.19
N SER A 314 8.45 8.99 -16.44
CA SER A 314 8.95 10.32 -16.05
C SER A 314 9.04 10.45 -14.53
N PHE A 315 8.01 10.00 -13.80
CA PHE A 315 8.01 10.02 -12.35
C PHE A 315 9.00 9.00 -11.77
N ALA A 316 9.17 7.83 -12.39
CA ALA A 316 10.17 6.86 -11.96
C ALA A 316 11.60 7.36 -12.14
N LEU A 317 11.91 8.06 -13.23
CA LEU A 317 13.20 8.71 -13.41
C LEU A 317 13.44 9.83 -12.39
N ALA A 318 12.42 10.62 -12.06
CA ALA A 318 12.52 11.61 -11.00
C ALA A 318 12.76 10.95 -9.62
N THR A 319 12.10 9.82 -9.34
CA THR A 319 12.37 9.04 -8.13
C THR A 319 13.80 8.50 -8.10
N VAL A 320 14.33 8.01 -9.22
CA VAL A 320 15.74 7.56 -9.33
C VAL A 320 16.69 8.71 -9.03
N ALA A 321 16.44 9.91 -9.57
CA ALA A 321 17.24 11.09 -9.28
C ALA A 321 17.20 11.47 -7.80
N SER A 322 16.03 11.44 -7.18
CA SER A 322 15.88 11.67 -5.73
C SER A 322 16.57 10.58 -4.90
N ALA A 323 16.48 9.31 -5.30
CA ALA A 323 17.18 8.21 -4.61
C ALA A 323 18.71 8.36 -4.70
N LEU A 324 19.25 8.77 -5.85
CA LEU A 324 20.66 9.15 -5.97
C LEU A 324 21.01 10.31 -5.04
N GLY A 325 20.13 11.31 -4.94
CA GLY A 325 20.26 12.41 -3.98
C GLY A 325 20.34 11.92 -2.54
N THR A 326 19.45 11.01 -2.13
CA THR A 326 19.46 10.38 -0.80
C THR A 326 20.76 9.62 -0.53
N MET A 327 21.29 8.93 -1.53
CA MET A 327 22.54 8.19 -1.38
C MET A 327 23.74 9.12 -1.20
N PHE A 328 23.88 10.13 -2.06
CA PHE A 328 25.13 10.89 -2.19
C PHE A 328 25.14 12.26 -1.50
N ILE A 329 23.98 12.87 -1.22
CA ILE A 329 23.89 14.14 -0.50
C ILE A 329 23.85 13.86 1.00
N GLN A 330 24.85 14.34 1.73
CA GLN A 330 24.97 14.10 3.16
C GLN A 330 24.08 15.02 4.00
N GLY A 331 23.72 14.55 5.19
CA GLY A 331 22.92 15.31 6.16
C GLY A 331 21.47 15.51 5.72
N ILE A 332 20.91 16.65 6.10
CA ILE A 332 19.48 16.95 5.90
C ILE A 332 19.07 17.04 4.42
N GLY A 333 20.02 17.41 3.54
CA GLY A 333 19.75 17.50 2.10
C GLY A 333 19.36 16.14 1.50
N GLY A 334 20.05 15.06 1.88
CA GLY A 334 19.69 13.70 1.44
C GLY A 334 18.37 13.21 2.06
N LEU A 335 18.04 13.64 3.29
CA LEU A 335 16.74 13.38 3.89
C LEU A 335 15.61 14.08 3.12
N TYR A 336 15.82 15.32 2.65
CA TYR A 336 14.85 16.00 1.79
C TYR A 336 14.65 15.27 0.47
N CYS A 337 15.72 14.75 -0.14
CA CYS A 337 15.61 13.89 -1.32
C CYS A 337 14.80 12.62 -1.02
N LEU A 338 15.00 11.99 0.14
CA LEU A 338 14.26 10.80 0.56
C LEU A 338 12.77 11.11 0.73
N VAL A 339 12.44 12.22 1.39
CA VAL A 339 11.05 12.65 1.55
C VAL A 339 10.43 13.02 0.19
N ALA A 340 11.19 13.63 -0.71
CA ALA A 340 10.74 13.99 -2.06
C ALA A 340 10.42 12.78 -2.95
N ILE A 341 11.03 11.60 -2.72
CA ILE A 341 10.66 10.34 -3.40
C ILE A 341 9.15 10.10 -3.29
N SER A 342 8.55 10.41 -2.14
CA SER A 342 7.12 10.21 -1.88
C SER A 342 6.21 10.95 -2.87
N PHE A 343 6.60 12.15 -3.31
CA PHE A 343 5.86 12.87 -4.34
C PHE A 343 5.83 12.07 -5.65
N PHE A 344 6.98 11.56 -6.08
CA PHE A 344 7.13 10.93 -7.39
C PHE A 344 6.59 9.48 -7.42
N MET A 345 6.73 8.72 -6.33
CA MET A 345 6.20 7.36 -6.30
C MET A 345 4.67 7.30 -6.19
N SER A 346 4.02 8.42 -5.83
CA SER A 346 2.60 8.52 -5.52
C SER A 346 1.63 7.92 -6.55
N LEU A 347 1.84 8.12 -7.85
CA LEU A 347 0.94 7.59 -8.89
C LEU A 347 1.33 6.21 -9.40
N MET A 348 2.49 5.67 -9.03
CA MET A 348 3.05 4.51 -9.73
C MET A 348 2.20 3.26 -9.50
N PHE A 349 1.76 2.99 -8.26
CA PHE A 349 0.89 1.85 -7.94
C PHE A 349 -0.35 1.79 -8.84
N PRO A 350 -1.27 2.78 -8.83
CA PRO A 350 -2.48 2.71 -9.65
C PRO A 350 -2.18 2.74 -11.15
N THR A 351 -1.08 3.36 -11.56
CA THR A 351 -0.70 3.43 -12.98
C THR A 351 -0.14 2.12 -13.50
N ILE A 352 0.73 1.44 -12.73
CA ILE A 352 1.19 0.07 -13.04
C ILE A 352 -0.02 -0.87 -13.11
N TYR A 353 -0.94 -0.76 -12.16
CA TYR A 353 -2.16 -1.55 -12.11
C TYR A 353 -3.04 -1.34 -13.35
N GLY A 354 -3.31 -0.07 -13.70
CA GLY A 354 -4.09 0.29 -14.88
C GLY A 354 -3.45 -0.17 -16.19
N ILE A 355 -2.13 -0.02 -16.33
CA ILE A 355 -1.39 -0.51 -17.50
C ILE A 355 -1.45 -2.03 -17.60
N ALA A 356 -1.20 -2.74 -16.49
CA ALA A 356 -1.11 -4.20 -16.47
C ALA A 356 -2.44 -4.88 -16.80
N LEU A 357 -3.57 -4.27 -16.38
CA LEU A 357 -4.91 -4.81 -16.62
C LEU A 357 -5.63 -4.20 -17.84
N GLY A 358 -5.12 -3.12 -18.43
CA GLY A 358 -5.86 -2.33 -19.43
C GLY A 358 -6.33 -3.09 -20.68
N ASP A 359 -5.58 -4.11 -21.12
CA ASP A 359 -5.93 -4.90 -22.32
C ASP A 359 -6.71 -6.17 -22.00
N LEU A 360 -6.94 -6.46 -20.72
CA LEU A 360 -7.57 -7.69 -20.29
C LEU A 360 -9.09 -7.58 -20.35
N THR A 361 -9.76 -8.71 -20.55
CA THR A 361 -11.21 -8.80 -20.34
C THR A 361 -11.55 -8.67 -18.85
N GLU A 362 -12.83 -8.50 -18.49
CA GLU A 362 -13.21 -8.40 -17.08
C GLU A 362 -12.84 -9.67 -16.31
N GLU A 363 -13.11 -10.85 -16.89
CA GLU A 363 -12.77 -12.14 -16.29
C GLU A 363 -11.27 -12.35 -16.12
N GLN A 364 -10.47 -11.93 -17.10
CA GLN A 364 -9.01 -11.94 -17.00
C GLN A 364 -8.51 -10.94 -15.96
N SER A 365 -9.14 -9.77 -15.85
CA SER A 365 -8.79 -8.74 -14.87
C SER A 365 -9.05 -9.18 -13.44
N LYS A 366 -10.10 -9.98 -13.17
CA LYS A 366 -10.34 -10.58 -11.85
C LYS A 366 -9.17 -11.45 -11.40
N VAL A 367 -8.65 -12.30 -12.29
CA VAL A 367 -7.49 -13.18 -11.99
C VAL A 367 -6.18 -12.40 -12.00
N GLY A 368 -5.99 -11.49 -12.96
CA GLY A 368 -4.79 -10.67 -13.07
C GLY A 368 -4.60 -9.73 -11.87
N SER A 369 -5.70 -9.22 -11.33
CA SER A 369 -5.74 -8.45 -10.08
C SER A 369 -5.09 -9.22 -8.93
N ALA A 370 -5.34 -10.53 -8.79
CA ALA A 370 -4.70 -11.33 -7.74
C ALA A 370 -3.18 -11.34 -7.86
N GLY A 371 -2.61 -11.43 -9.07
CA GLY A 371 -1.15 -11.39 -9.24
C GLY A 371 -0.55 -10.06 -8.78
N LEU A 372 -1.23 -8.95 -9.06
CA LEU A 372 -0.83 -7.61 -8.63
C LEU A 372 -1.01 -7.39 -7.12
N VAL A 373 -1.98 -8.03 -6.48
CA VAL A 373 -2.15 -7.98 -5.02
C VAL A 373 -1.14 -8.90 -4.32
N MET A 374 -0.88 -10.10 -4.86
CA MET A 374 0.19 -10.97 -4.36
C MET A 374 1.55 -10.28 -4.40
N ALA A 375 1.77 -9.37 -5.37
CA ALA A 375 3.00 -8.59 -5.48
C ALA A 375 3.29 -7.69 -4.26
N ILE A 376 2.29 -7.40 -3.42
CA ILE A 376 2.44 -6.59 -2.20
C ILE A 376 3.39 -7.25 -1.20
N VAL A 377 3.60 -8.56 -1.30
CA VAL A 377 4.63 -9.29 -0.52
C VAL A 377 6.03 -8.69 -0.67
N GLY A 378 6.30 -7.95 -1.75
CA GLY A 378 7.55 -7.18 -1.91
C GLY A 378 7.82 -6.22 -0.76
N GLY A 379 6.77 -5.70 -0.11
CA GLY A 379 6.87 -4.84 1.08
C GLY A 379 7.37 -5.55 2.34
N ALA A 380 7.30 -6.88 2.41
CA ALA A 380 7.88 -7.66 3.51
C ALA A 380 9.35 -8.01 3.26
N LEU A 381 9.65 -8.38 2.01
CA LEU A 381 10.94 -8.96 1.64
C LEU A 381 12.01 -7.89 1.45
N MET A 382 11.67 -6.78 0.78
CA MET A 382 12.65 -5.77 0.41
C MET A 382 13.19 -4.96 1.60
N PRO A 383 12.38 -4.52 2.58
CA PRO A 383 12.93 -3.86 3.77
C PRO A 383 13.89 -4.74 4.54
N LYS A 384 13.62 -6.04 4.67
CA LYS A 384 14.56 -6.98 5.29
C LYS A 384 15.92 -6.99 4.58
N LEU A 385 15.93 -6.98 3.24
CA LEU A 385 17.17 -6.90 2.46
C LEU A 385 17.90 -5.56 2.66
N GLN A 386 17.16 -4.45 2.77
CA GLN A 386 17.77 -3.15 3.07
C GLN A 386 18.35 -3.11 4.49
N GLY A 387 17.65 -3.66 5.48
CA GLY A 387 18.14 -3.79 6.85
C GLY A 387 19.45 -4.58 6.91
N MET A 388 19.55 -5.70 6.19
CA MET A 388 20.80 -6.46 6.10
C MET A 388 21.99 -5.65 5.56
N ILE A 389 21.76 -4.64 4.72
CA ILE A 389 22.83 -3.73 4.24
C ILE A 389 23.23 -2.74 5.34
N ILE A 390 22.25 -2.24 6.11
CA ILE A 390 22.49 -1.31 7.21
C ILE A 390 23.23 -2.02 8.36
N ASP A 391 22.84 -3.25 8.68
CA ASP A 391 23.45 -4.03 9.76
C ASP A 391 24.91 -4.45 9.47
N VAL A 392 25.44 -4.22 8.26
CA VAL A 392 26.86 -4.43 7.94
C VAL A 392 27.77 -3.56 8.80
N GLY A 393 27.31 -2.37 9.19
CA GLY A 393 28.05 -1.44 10.03
C GLY A 393 28.13 -1.85 11.50
N GLY A 394 27.19 -2.67 11.98
CA GLY A 394 27.06 -3.03 13.39
C GLY A 394 25.63 -2.79 13.89
N ASN A 395 25.51 -2.30 15.12
CA ASN A 395 24.22 -2.00 15.74
C ASN A 395 23.74 -0.56 15.45
N GLY A 396 24.63 0.33 15.00
CA GLY A 396 24.28 1.66 14.55
C GLY A 396 23.88 1.68 13.08
N VAL A 397 23.57 2.88 12.59
CA VAL A 397 23.08 3.12 11.22
C VAL A 397 24.06 3.94 10.37
N ALA A 398 25.19 4.37 10.94
CA ALA A 398 26.22 5.16 10.27
C ALA A 398 27.66 4.83 10.75
N ASP A 399 27.89 3.57 11.11
CA ASP A 399 29.12 3.04 11.68
C ASP A 399 30.21 2.79 10.63
N THR A 400 29.84 2.55 9.36
CA THR A 400 30.77 2.19 8.28
C THR A 400 30.52 3.02 7.01
N LYS A 401 31.53 3.14 6.15
CA LYS A 401 31.36 3.80 4.84
C LYS A 401 31.42 2.80 3.70
N ILE A 402 30.37 2.78 2.88
CA ILE A 402 30.28 2.00 1.65
C ILE A 402 30.21 2.99 0.48
N MET A 403 31.13 2.89 -0.47
CA MET A 403 31.26 3.85 -1.59
C MET A 403 31.39 5.33 -1.14
N GLY A 404 32.01 5.58 0.02
CA GLY A 404 32.25 6.94 0.53
C GLY A 404 31.07 7.59 1.25
N VAL A 405 29.93 6.90 1.36
CA VAL A 405 28.73 7.33 2.10
C VAL A 405 28.45 6.34 3.24
N SER A 406 27.64 6.72 4.23
CA SER A 406 27.23 5.80 5.32
C SER A 406 26.47 4.59 4.76
N GLU A 407 26.46 3.49 5.50
CA GLU A 407 25.74 2.27 5.13
C GLU A 407 24.23 2.49 5.00
N VAL A 408 23.62 3.34 5.84
CA VAL A 408 22.21 3.74 5.69
C VAL A 408 21.96 4.48 4.39
N ASN A 409 22.83 5.42 4.00
CA ASN A 409 22.71 6.13 2.73
C ASN A 409 22.90 5.17 1.56
N PHE A 410 23.89 4.28 1.63
CA PHE A 410 24.15 3.28 0.59
C PHE A 410 22.98 2.30 0.42
N SER A 411 22.28 1.95 1.50
CA SER A 411 21.15 1.01 1.47
C SER A 411 20.02 1.41 0.50
N PHE A 412 19.91 2.71 0.17
CA PHE A 412 18.98 3.23 -0.82
C PHE A 412 19.29 2.83 -2.28
N ILE A 413 20.39 2.10 -2.50
CA ILE A 413 20.66 1.40 -3.76
C ILE A 413 19.54 0.43 -4.13
N LEU A 414 18.92 -0.24 -3.14
CA LEU A 414 17.82 -1.19 -3.38
C LEU A 414 16.56 -0.50 -3.93
N PRO A 415 16.02 0.56 -3.28
CA PRO A 415 14.99 1.41 -3.86
C PRO A 415 15.36 1.92 -5.26
N LEU A 416 16.61 2.39 -5.45
CA LEU A 416 17.07 2.90 -6.74
C LEU A 416 16.94 1.85 -7.85
N LEU A 417 17.37 0.61 -7.62
CA LEU A 417 17.23 -0.49 -8.58
C LEU A 417 15.76 -0.83 -8.86
N CYS A 418 14.90 -0.77 -7.85
CA CYS A 418 13.46 -0.95 -8.01
C CYS A 418 12.88 0.11 -8.95
N PHE A 419 13.19 1.39 -8.72
CA PHE A 419 12.68 2.50 -9.51
C PHE A 419 13.28 2.56 -10.93
N LEU A 420 14.52 2.11 -11.12
CA LEU A 420 15.11 1.92 -12.45
C LEU A 420 14.32 0.91 -13.28
N TYR A 421 13.94 -0.22 -12.68
CA TYR A 421 13.10 -1.20 -13.37
C TYR A 421 11.73 -0.61 -13.72
N ILE A 422 11.10 0.15 -12.81
CA ILE A 422 9.81 0.78 -13.06
C ILE A 422 9.91 1.83 -14.18
N ALA A 423 10.99 2.61 -14.22
CA ALA A 423 11.26 3.56 -15.30
C ALA A 423 11.40 2.82 -16.65
N TRP A 424 12.15 1.72 -16.67
CA TRP A 424 12.28 0.87 -17.86
C TRP A 424 10.94 0.26 -18.29
N TYR A 425 10.12 -0.21 -17.35
CA TYR A 425 8.79 -0.74 -17.63
C TYR A 425 7.88 0.34 -18.24
N GLY A 426 7.84 1.54 -17.65
CA GLY A 426 7.10 2.68 -18.19
C GLY A 426 7.56 3.07 -19.61
N PHE A 427 8.88 3.12 -19.84
CA PHE A 427 9.46 3.37 -21.17
C PHE A 427 9.04 2.30 -22.19
N ARG A 428 9.12 1.03 -21.81
CA ARG A 428 8.75 -0.10 -22.68
C ARG A 428 7.27 -0.03 -23.05
N VAL A 429 6.40 0.32 -22.09
CA VAL A 429 4.96 0.48 -22.32
C VAL A 429 4.71 1.63 -23.27
N PHE A 430 5.28 2.80 -22.99
CA PHE A 430 5.13 3.98 -23.84
C PHE A 430 5.51 3.68 -25.30
N ARG A 431 6.71 3.10 -25.51
CA ARG A 431 7.25 2.86 -26.86
C ARG A 431 6.55 1.74 -27.64
N LYS A 432 5.99 0.74 -26.96
CA LYS A 432 5.40 -0.43 -27.63
C LYS A 432 3.88 -0.40 -27.72
N HIS A 433 3.22 0.33 -26.82
CA HIS A 433 1.77 0.23 -26.64
C HIS A 433 1.05 1.58 -26.71
N GLU A 434 1.75 2.73 -26.65
CA GLU A 434 1.09 4.04 -26.64
C GLU A 434 1.53 4.94 -27.81
N THR A 435 2.78 4.87 -28.26
CA THR A 435 3.27 5.70 -29.39
C THR A 435 2.66 5.36 -30.76
N VAL A 436 1.92 4.26 -30.89
CA VAL A 436 1.22 3.88 -32.14
C VAL A 436 -0.18 4.51 -32.21
N ASP A 437 -0.82 4.74 -31.07
CA ASP A 437 -2.18 5.31 -31.00
C ASP A 437 -2.19 6.85 -31.01
N ASP A 438 -1.15 7.50 -30.48
CA ASP A 438 -1.01 8.97 -30.52
C ASP A 438 -0.87 9.54 -31.95
N VAL A 439 -0.44 8.73 -32.92
CA VAL A 439 -0.35 9.13 -34.34
C VAL A 439 -1.71 9.05 -35.03
N LEU A 440 -2.62 8.19 -34.57
CA LEU A 440 -3.97 8.07 -35.12
C LEU A 440 -4.96 9.05 -34.48
N HIS A 441 -4.67 9.57 -33.28
CA HIS A 441 -5.50 10.58 -32.62
C HIS A 441 -5.10 12.03 -32.93
N ASN A 442 -3.88 12.27 -33.43
CA ASN A 442 -3.40 13.60 -33.84
C ASN A 442 -3.37 13.81 -35.38
N ALA A 443 -3.82 12.83 -36.16
CA ALA A 443 -4.08 12.93 -37.61
C ALA A 443 -5.59 12.99 -37.86
#